data_AF-A0A7W0T108-F1
#
_entry.id   AF-A0A7W0T108-F1
#
_cell.length_a   1.000
_cell.length_b   1.000
_cell.length_c   1.000
_cell.angle_alpha   90.00
_cell.angle_beta   90.00
_cell.angle_gamma   90.00
#
_symmetry.space_group_name_H-M   'P 1'
#
loop_
_entity.id
_entity.type
_entity.pdbx_description
1 polymer ?
#
loop_
_entity_poly.entity_id
_entity_poly.type
_entity_poly.pdbx_seq_one_letter_code
_entity_poly.pdbx_strand_id
1 'polypeptide(L)'
;MNHGVGLLPATRWQKALFVLPAFLLTFLIVIFPTVFGILVSFTGWTRTGTTLDGPGSGFVLFRLGEMVGDISAAIRSTWNGVDNFREMARDHAFRTALRNNLIFAFIGVPLQYLIALGLALLLNQQIRARKFFRVVFLLPFMISPIAVGWMIGKAMFDARFGPFATVAREFDITLSFYDTGVKAVFWLIVINAWYAIPFVMIMLLAGLQAMPAEIFEAARIDGSGRWRTFVDMTFPLLLPVSLTAVLLRIIFEFKLIDIIYVVTGGGPGDASTTLSLYVYKEGYLSGDIGYATAVAEVFLIFVILIISLLLLTVGRKIRSLT
;
A
#
# COMPACT_ATOMS: atom_id res chain seq x y z
N MET A 1 -6.29 2.18 -57.26
CA MET A 1 -5.90 3.56 -56.92
C MET A 1 -6.02 3.72 -55.40
N ASN A 2 -4.90 3.60 -54.69
CA ASN A 2 -4.84 3.69 -53.23
C ASN A 2 -4.17 5.02 -52.89
N HIS A 3 -4.96 6.07 -52.62
CA HIS A 3 -4.43 7.33 -52.11
C HIS A 3 -4.20 7.17 -50.60
N GLY A 4 -3.02 6.67 -50.24
CA GLY A 4 -2.52 6.73 -48.88
C GLY A 4 -2.27 8.18 -48.49
N VAL A 5 -3.18 8.75 -47.70
CA VAL A 5 -2.97 10.04 -47.04
C VAL A 5 -1.85 9.82 -46.02
N GLY A 6 -0.62 10.11 -46.42
CA GLY A 6 0.53 10.14 -45.52
C GLY A 6 0.32 11.22 -44.48
N LEU A 7 0.00 10.83 -43.25
CA LEU A 7 0.00 11.74 -42.11
C LEU A 7 1.41 12.35 -42.01
N LEU A 8 1.52 13.66 -42.21
CA LEU A 8 2.78 14.38 -42.04
C LEU A 8 3.30 14.12 -40.61
N PRO A 9 4.60 13.85 -40.43
CA PRO A 9 5.17 13.58 -39.12
C PRO A 9 4.93 14.79 -38.20
N ALA A 10 4.23 14.56 -37.08
CA ALA A 10 3.91 15.61 -36.12
C ALA A 10 5.16 16.41 -35.74
N THR A 11 5.07 17.73 -35.86
CA THR A 11 6.15 18.65 -35.51
C THR A 11 6.44 18.59 -34.01
N ARG A 12 7.66 18.97 -33.59
CA ARG A 12 8.07 18.87 -32.17
C ARG A 12 7.13 19.60 -31.21
N TRP A 13 6.55 20.74 -31.62
CA TRP A 13 5.61 21.49 -30.79
C TRP A 13 4.24 20.79 -30.65
N GLN A 14 3.76 20.07 -31.68
CA GLN A 14 2.53 19.28 -31.60
C GLN A 14 2.69 18.11 -30.63
N LYS A 15 3.84 17.44 -30.66
CA LYS A 15 4.18 16.39 -29.67
C LYS A 15 4.26 16.97 -28.26
N ALA A 16 4.85 18.15 -28.10
CA ALA A 16 4.93 18.82 -26.81
C ALA A 16 3.54 19.22 -26.28
N LEU A 17 2.67 19.79 -27.12
CA LEU A 17 1.30 20.15 -26.77
C LEU A 17 0.48 18.93 -26.31
N PHE A 18 0.72 17.76 -26.90
CA PHE A 18 0.04 16.52 -26.53
C PHE A 18 0.47 16.00 -25.14
N VAL A 19 1.74 16.17 -24.77
CA VAL A 19 2.28 15.71 -23.47
C VAL A 19 2.07 16.75 -22.37
N LEU A 20 1.91 18.03 -22.73
CA LEU A 20 1.81 19.15 -21.80
C LEU A 20 0.76 18.93 -20.69
N PRO A 21 -0.49 18.50 -20.95
CA PRO A 21 -1.47 18.29 -19.89
C PRO A 21 -1.03 17.22 -18.88
N ALA A 22 -0.46 16.11 -19.35
CA ALA A 22 0.03 15.03 -18.48
C ALA A 22 1.22 15.49 -17.63
N PHE A 23 2.15 16.25 -18.24
CA PHE A 23 3.27 16.84 -17.52
C PHE A 23 2.80 17.84 -16.45
N LEU A 24 1.89 18.75 -16.79
CA LEU A 24 1.35 19.73 -15.86
C LEU A 24 0.62 19.07 -14.70
N LEU A 25 -0.20 18.06 -14.97
CA LEU A 25 -0.89 17.28 -13.94
C LEU A 25 0.12 16.56 -13.03
N THR A 26 1.15 15.95 -13.60
CA THR A 26 2.20 15.27 -12.83
C THR A 26 2.97 16.27 -11.96
N PHE A 27 3.32 17.42 -12.52
CA PHE A 27 4.00 18.47 -11.79
C PHE A 27 3.13 19.00 -10.64
N LEU A 28 1.87 19.32 -10.90
CA LEU A 28 0.98 19.92 -9.91
C LEU A 28 0.57 18.95 -8.79
N ILE A 29 0.31 17.68 -9.12
CA ILE A 29 -0.24 16.71 -8.16
C ILE A 29 0.85 15.93 -7.42
N VAL A 30 2.02 15.74 -8.05
CA VAL A 30 3.08 14.90 -7.48
C VAL A 30 4.31 15.73 -7.14
N ILE A 31 4.91 16.40 -8.13
CA ILE A 31 6.22 17.05 -7.94
C ILE A 31 6.10 18.23 -6.97
N PHE A 32 5.11 19.09 -7.16
CA PHE A 32 4.93 20.29 -6.34
C PHE A 32 4.68 19.94 -4.86
N PRO A 33 3.73 19.05 -4.49
CA PRO A 33 3.53 18.68 -3.09
C PRO A 33 4.76 18.01 -2.46
N THR A 34 5.51 17.19 -3.21
CA THR A 34 6.74 16.59 -2.69
C THR A 34 7.84 17.63 -2.46
N VAL A 35 8.09 18.52 -3.41
CA VAL A 35 9.09 19.60 -3.22
C VAL A 35 8.67 20.52 -2.08
N PHE A 36 7.39 20.85 -1.99
CA PHE A 36 6.84 21.64 -0.90
C PHE A 36 6.97 20.92 0.45
N GLY A 37 6.66 19.62 0.50
CA GLY A 37 6.84 18.78 1.68
C GLY A 37 8.29 18.76 2.17
N ILE A 38 9.25 18.58 1.25
CA ILE A 38 10.67 18.68 1.56
C ILE A 38 10.98 20.03 2.21
N LEU A 39 10.50 21.15 1.69
CA LEU A 39 10.75 22.47 2.31
C LEU A 39 10.15 22.57 3.72
N VAL A 40 8.90 22.12 3.90
CA VAL A 40 8.22 22.12 5.20
C VAL A 40 8.92 21.22 6.22
N SER A 41 9.58 20.14 5.79
CA SER A 41 10.31 19.25 6.68
C SER A 41 11.48 19.90 7.43
N PHE A 42 12.01 21.04 6.94
CA PHE A 42 13.05 21.84 7.59
C PHE A 42 12.49 23.00 8.44
N THR A 43 11.19 22.96 8.73
CA THR A 43 10.48 23.98 9.51
C THR A 43 9.82 23.36 10.73
N GLY A 44 9.75 24.10 11.84
CA GLY A 44 8.96 23.77 13.03
C GLY A 44 7.50 24.23 12.88
N TRP A 45 6.92 24.09 11.68
CA TRP A 45 5.57 24.56 11.40
C TRP A 45 4.54 23.72 12.17
N THR A 46 3.85 24.36 13.12
CA THR A 46 2.72 23.78 13.83
C THR A 46 1.41 24.46 13.46
N ARG A 47 0.30 23.73 13.51
CA ARG A 47 -1.04 24.24 13.23
C ARG A 47 -1.49 25.32 14.22
N THR A 48 -0.94 25.28 15.44
CA THR A 48 -1.36 26.13 16.58
C THR A 48 -0.35 27.25 16.91
N GLY A 49 0.81 27.29 16.25
CA GLY A 49 1.94 28.16 16.64
C GLY A 49 2.21 29.35 15.73
N THR A 50 1.58 29.44 14.55
CA THR A 50 1.61 30.70 13.78
C THR A 50 0.52 31.61 14.33
N THR A 51 0.87 32.85 14.66
CA THR A 51 0.00 34.00 15.00
C THR A 51 -0.96 34.38 13.86
N LEU A 52 -1.71 33.39 13.37
CA LEU A 52 -2.79 33.49 12.40
C LEU A 52 -4.12 33.11 13.09
N ASP A 53 -4.26 33.47 14.37
CA ASP A 53 -5.54 33.52 15.11
C ASP A 53 -6.39 34.74 14.67
N GLY A 54 -6.33 35.08 13.38
CA GLY A 54 -7.26 36.00 12.74
C GLY A 54 -8.50 35.24 12.27
N PRO A 55 -9.68 35.89 12.23
CA PRO A 55 -10.93 35.27 11.79
C PRO A 55 -10.86 34.98 10.28
N GLY A 56 -10.24 33.84 9.91
CA GLY A 56 -9.96 33.49 8.52
C GLY A 56 -9.01 32.31 8.30
N SER A 57 -8.40 31.74 9.35
CA SER A 57 -7.43 30.63 9.27
C SER A 57 -8.03 29.25 8.96
N GLY A 58 -9.27 29.19 8.51
CA GLY A 58 -9.86 27.99 7.92
C GLY A 58 -9.38 27.80 6.48
N PHE A 59 -8.73 26.67 6.19
CA PHE A 59 -8.42 26.12 4.87
C PHE A 59 -8.49 27.13 3.71
N VAL A 60 -7.44 27.94 3.57
CA VAL A 60 -7.35 29.06 2.62
C VAL A 60 -7.14 28.53 1.19
N LEU A 61 -8.23 28.11 0.54
CA LEU A 61 -8.18 27.61 -0.85
C LEU A 61 -8.32 28.72 -1.92
N PHE A 62 -8.61 29.98 -1.57
CA PHE A 62 -9.15 30.94 -2.55
C PHE A 62 -8.36 32.25 -2.77
N ARG A 63 -7.16 32.43 -2.20
CA ARG A 63 -6.30 33.60 -2.52
C ARG A 63 -4.86 33.19 -2.76
N LEU A 64 -4.57 32.66 -3.95
CA LEU A 64 -3.23 32.16 -4.32
C LEU A 64 -2.09 33.17 -4.05
N GLY A 65 -2.32 34.48 -4.25
CA GLY A 65 -1.30 35.52 -4.02
C GLY A 65 -0.98 35.76 -2.54
N GLU A 66 -1.99 35.85 -1.68
CA GLU A 66 -1.82 35.99 -0.23
C GLU A 66 -1.28 34.68 0.37
N MET A 67 -1.76 33.54 -0.12
CA MET A 67 -1.30 32.21 0.29
C MET A 67 0.20 32.01 0.06
N VAL A 68 0.75 32.41 -1.09
CA VAL A 68 2.21 32.29 -1.34
C VAL A 68 3.02 33.22 -0.44
N GLY A 69 2.53 34.45 -0.20
CA GLY A 69 3.14 35.39 0.73
C GLY A 69 3.19 34.83 2.16
N ASP A 70 2.05 34.37 2.67
CA ASP A 70 1.89 33.83 4.01
C ASP A 70 2.66 32.53 4.23
N ILE A 71 2.67 31.62 3.24
CA ILE A 71 3.48 30.40 3.26
C ILE A 71 4.97 30.74 3.28
N SER A 72 5.43 31.68 2.43
CA SER A 72 6.84 32.06 2.41
C SER A 72 7.28 32.74 3.70
N ALA A 73 6.39 33.50 4.34
CA ALA A 73 6.62 34.11 5.64
C ALA A 73 6.66 33.06 6.75
N ALA A 74 5.72 32.11 6.75
CA ALA A 74 5.66 31.00 7.70
C ALA A 74 6.90 30.10 7.62
N ILE A 75 7.34 29.73 6.41
CA ILE A 75 8.55 28.90 6.21
C ILE A 75 9.78 29.63 6.76
N ARG A 76 9.92 30.94 6.50
CA ARG A 76 11.05 31.73 7.00
C ARG A 76 11.02 31.91 8.52
N SER A 77 9.85 32.14 9.12
CA SER A 77 9.72 32.38 10.56
C SER A 77 9.83 31.11 11.39
N THR A 78 9.53 29.94 10.81
CA THR A 78 9.56 28.65 11.50
C THR A 78 10.74 27.77 11.07
N TRP A 79 11.68 28.27 10.28
CA TRP A 79 12.84 27.49 9.85
C TRP A 79 13.67 26.99 11.06
N ASN A 80 13.72 25.68 11.25
CA ASN A 80 14.48 25.02 12.33
C ASN A 80 15.63 24.14 11.79
N GLY A 81 15.90 24.20 10.48
CA GLY A 81 16.97 23.44 9.85
C GLY A 81 16.72 21.93 9.98
N VAL A 82 17.63 21.20 10.61
CA VAL A 82 17.59 19.72 10.67
C VAL A 82 17.01 19.16 11.97
N ASP A 83 16.41 20.00 12.81
CA ASP A 83 16.00 19.60 14.15
C ASP A 83 14.90 18.53 14.15
N ASN A 84 13.93 18.60 13.23
CA ASN A 84 12.90 17.56 13.04
C ASN A 84 13.52 16.18 12.76
N PHE A 85 14.60 16.14 11.96
CA PHE A 85 15.29 14.88 11.64
C PHE A 85 16.09 14.35 12.83
N ARG A 86 16.65 15.23 13.67
CA ARG A 86 17.35 14.85 14.91
C ARG A 86 16.37 14.29 15.94
N GLU A 87 15.19 14.90 16.05
CA GLU A 87 14.10 14.43 16.90
C GLU A 87 13.61 13.06 16.43
N MET A 88 13.29 12.92 15.15
CA MET A 88 12.85 11.66 14.54
C MET A 88 13.84 10.51 14.80
N ALA A 89 15.15 10.79 14.72
CA ALA A 89 16.18 9.78 14.97
C ALA A 89 16.18 9.24 16.41
N ARG A 90 15.68 10.02 17.38
CA ARG A 90 15.58 9.66 18.80
C ARG A 90 14.18 9.15 19.16
N ASP A 91 13.18 9.44 18.34
CA ASP A 91 11.80 9.09 18.58
C ASP A 91 11.58 7.55 18.63
N HIS A 92 11.00 7.10 19.74
CA HIS A 92 10.66 5.69 19.94
C HIS A 92 9.38 5.27 19.20
N ALA A 93 8.38 6.17 19.10
CA ALA A 93 7.15 5.94 18.37
C ALA A 93 7.42 5.81 16.87
N PHE A 94 8.29 6.65 16.29
CA PHE A 94 8.74 6.51 14.89
C PHE A 94 9.36 5.12 14.63
N ARG A 95 10.32 4.71 15.48
CA ARG A 95 10.98 3.39 15.36
C ARG A 95 10.00 2.23 15.51
N THR A 96 9.03 2.37 16.42
CA THR A 96 7.95 1.39 16.61
C THR A 96 7.09 1.30 15.36
N ALA A 97 6.67 2.44 14.80
CA ALA A 97 5.84 2.50 13.60
C ALA A 97 6.56 1.94 12.37
N LEU A 98 7.86 2.21 12.22
CA LEU A 98 8.70 1.65 11.17
C LEU A 98 8.80 0.12 11.30
N ARG A 99 9.09 -0.39 12.50
CA ARG A 99 9.13 -1.84 12.77
C ARG A 99 7.80 -2.51 12.44
N ASN A 100 6.69 -1.91 12.86
CA ASN A 100 5.36 -2.45 12.59
C ASN A 100 5.09 -2.51 11.08
N ASN A 101 5.45 -1.46 10.33
CA ASN A 101 5.31 -1.46 8.87
C ASN A 101 6.10 -2.60 8.21
N LEU A 102 7.31 -2.88 8.69
CA LEU A 102 8.10 -4.03 8.23
C LEU A 102 7.43 -5.37 8.59
N ILE A 103 6.83 -5.49 9.77
CA ILE A 103 6.08 -6.69 10.18
C ILE A 103 4.90 -6.92 9.24
N PHE A 104 4.08 -5.88 8.99
CA PHE A 104 2.96 -5.95 8.06
C PHE A 104 3.43 -6.34 6.64
N ALA A 105 4.48 -5.71 6.12
CA ALA A 105 5.04 -6.02 4.80
C ALA A 105 5.62 -7.43 4.71
N PHE A 106 6.57 -7.78 5.57
CA PHE A 106 7.35 -9.00 5.43
C PHE A 106 6.68 -10.25 6.02
N ILE A 107 5.62 -10.11 6.82
CA ILE A 107 4.80 -11.25 7.27
C ILE A 107 3.49 -11.31 6.49
N GLY A 108 2.82 -10.16 6.29
CA GLY A 108 1.54 -10.09 5.61
C GLY A 108 1.64 -10.42 4.13
N VAL A 109 2.59 -9.84 3.39
CA VAL A 109 2.70 -10.07 1.93
C VAL A 109 2.98 -11.54 1.59
N PRO A 110 3.94 -12.25 2.24
CA PRO A 110 4.14 -13.66 1.95
C PRO A 110 2.92 -14.52 2.25
N LEU A 111 2.22 -14.27 3.36
CA LEU A 111 1.00 -15.00 3.72
C LEU A 111 -0.08 -14.80 2.64
N GLN A 112 -0.31 -13.55 2.24
CA GLN A 112 -1.25 -13.20 1.17
C GLN A 112 -0.89 -13.89 -0.15
N TYR A 113 0.39 -13.83 -0.52
CA TYR A 113 0.89 -14.44 -1.75
C TYR A 113 0.70 -15.95 -1.77
N LEU A 114 1.06 -16.65 -0.69
CA LEU A 114 0.96 -18.11 -0.61
C LEU A 114 -0.50 -18.58 -0.73
N ILE A 115 -1.42 -17.92 -0.02
CA ILE A 115 -2.85 -18.25 -0.09
C ILE A 115 -3.40 -17.91 -1.48
N ALA A 116 -3.07 -16.74 -2.01
CA ALA A 116 -3.49 -16.33 -3.35
C ALA A 116 -2.98 -17.25 -4.46
N LEU A 117 -1.74 -17.73 -4.35
CA LEU A 117 -1.16 -18.70 -5.29
C LEU A 117 -1.91 -20.03 -5.24
N GLY A 118 -2.20 -20.53 -4.03
CA GLY A 118 -3.01 -21.74 -3.86
C GLY A 118 -4.41 -21.62 -4.48
N LEU A 119 -5.10 -20.50 -4.22
CA LEU A 119 -6.40 -20.22 -4.81
C LEU A 119 -6.33 -20.05 -6.33
N ALA A 120 -5.31 -19.37 -6.85
CA ALA A 120 -5.10 -19.20 -8.28
C ALA A 120 -4.87 -20.55 -8.98
N LEU A 121 -4.07 -21.45 -8.39
CA LEU A 121 -3.86 -22.81 -8.92
C LEU A 121 -5.14 -23.64 -8.90
N LEU A 122 -5.94 -23.56 -7.82
CA LEU A 122 -7.24 -24.23 -7.72
C LEU A 122 -8.20 -23.72 -8.80
N LEU A 123 -8.32 -22.41 -8.92
CA LEU A 123 -9.16 -21.75 -9.93
C LEU A 123 -8.59 -21.85 -11.34
N ASN A 124 -7.36 -22.31 -11.54
CA ASN A 124 -6.83 -22.56 -12.87
C ASN A 124 -7.38 -23.86 -13.47
N GLN A 125 -7.82 -24.80 -12.63
CA GLN A 125 -8.36 -26.08 -13.05
C GLN A 125 -9.77 -25.95 -13.65
N GLN A 126 -10.17 -26.96 -14.43
CA GLN A 126 -11.53 -27.06 -14.98
C GLN A 126 -12.53 -27.51 -13.90
N ILE A 127 -12.98 -26.57 -13.07
CA ILE A 127 -14.01 -26.80 -12.04
C ILE A 127 -15.40 -26.38 -12.54
N ARG A 128 -16.44 -27.15 -12.19
CA ARG A 128 -17.82 -27.00 -12.69
C ARG A 128 -18.44 -25.61 -12.42
N ALA A 129 -18.01 -24.92 -11.36
CA ALA A 129 -18.51 -23.60 -10.96
C ALA A 129 -17.41 -22.50 -10.95
N ARG A 130 -16.42 -22.60 -11.84
CA ARG A 130 -15.24 -21.71 -11.88
C ARG A 130 -15.56 -20.22 -11.86
N LYS A 131 -16.55 -19.79 -12.65
CA LYS A 131 -16.94 -18.37 -12.74
C LYS A 131 -17.53 -17.86 -11.43
N PHE A 132 -18.37 -18.67 -10.77
CA PHE A 132 -18.97 -18.34 -9.48
C PHE A 132 -17.90 -18.14 -8.40
N PHE A 133 -16.98 -19.10 -8.23
CA PHE A 133 -15.92 -18.99 -7.22
C PHE A 133 -14.99 -17.81 -7.47
N ARG A 134 -14.66 -17.50 -8.73
CA ARG A 134 -13.88 -16.29 -9.05
C ARG A 134 -14.57 -15.03 -8.56
N VAL A 135 -15.88 -14.89 -8.80
CA VAL A 135 -16.64 -13.70 -8.35
C VAL A 135 -16.66 -13.64 -6.83
N VAL A 136 -17.01 -14.73 -6.16
CA VAL A 136 -17.09 -14.79 -4.69
C VAL A 136 -15.76 -14.42 -4.04
N PHE A 137 -14.65 -14.99 -4.52
CA PHE A 137 -13.33 -14.67 -3.98
C PHE A 137 -12.86 -13.26 -4.34
N LEU A 138 -13.41 -12.60 -5.36
CA LEU A 138 -13.10 -11.21 -5.70
C LEU A 138 -13.85 -10.18 -4.85
N LEU A 139 -15.00 -10.55 -4.27
CA LEU A 139 -15.86 -9.64 -3.50
C LEU A 139 -15.12 -8.85 -2.41
N PRO A 140 -14.22 -9.44 -1.60
CA PRO A 140 -13.56 -8.70 -0.51
C PRO A 140 -12.84 -7.44 -0.99
N PHE A 141 -12.14 -7.53 -2.13
CA PHE A 141 -11.36 -6.42 -2.67
C PHE A 141 -12.23 -5.31 -3.30
N MET A 142 -13.51 -5.59 -3.56
CA MET A 142 -14.47 -4.60 -4.05
C MET A 142 -15.05 -3.73 -2.94
N ILE A 143 -14.85 -4.10 -1.67
CA ILE A 143 -15.33 -3.37 -0.50
C ILE A 143 -14.26 -2.35 -0.09
N SER A 144 -14.67 -1.15 0.35
CA SER A 144 -13.72 -0.16 0.89
C SER A 144 -12.96 -0.72 2.11
N PRO A 145 -11.62 -0.53 2.23
CA PRO A 145 -10.85 -0.97 3.39
C PRO A 145 -11.42 -0.49 4.74
N ILE A 146 -11.97 0.73 4.80
CA ILE A 146 -12.61 1.28 5.99
C ILE A 146 -13.84 0.45 6.37
N ALA A 147 -14.67 0.09 5.38
CA ALA A 147 -15.85 -0.73 5.59
C ALA A 147 -15.48 -2.16 6.02
N VAL A 148 -14.41 -2.73 5.46
CA VAL A 148 -13.86 -4.02 5.91
C VAL A 148 -13.40 -3.95 7.36
N GLY A 149 -12.66 -2.91 7.73
CA GLY A 149 -12.22 -2.68 9.11
C GLY A 149 -13.40 -2.59 10.08
N TRP A 150 -14.47 -1.89 9.71
CA TRP A 150 -15.65 -1.79 10.55
C TRP A 150 -16.45 -3.09 10.62
N MET A 151 -16.78 -3.69 9.46
CA MET A 151 -17.60 -4.91 9.40
C MET A 151 -16.89 -6.10 10.04
N ILE A 152 -15.65 -6.38 9.66
CA ILE A 152 -14.94 -7.56 10.14
C ILE A 152 -14.22 -7.25 11.45
N GLY A 153 -13.39 -6.21 11.47
CA GLY A 153 -12.52 -5.93 12.61
C GLY A 153 -13.24 -5.35 13.82
N LYS A 154 -14.28 -4.52 13.63
CA LYS A 154 -15.06 -3.98 14.76
C LYS A 154 -16.28 -4.82 15.07
N ALA A 155 -17.16 -5.06 14.10
CA ALA A 155 -18.43 -5.72 14.37
C ALA A 155 -18.29 -7.24 14.58
N MET A 156 -17.62 -7.95 13.67
CA MET A 156 -17.49 -9.41 13.79
C MET A 156 -16.55 -9.83 14.95
N PHE A 157 -15.47 -9.09 15.14
CA PHE A 157 -14.41 -9.37 16.12
C PHE A 157 -14.64 -8.64 17.46
N ASP A 158 -15.82 -8.07 17.70
CA ASP A 158 -16.15 -7.52 19.01
C ASP A 158 -16.19 -8.64 20.07
N ALA A 159 -15.45 -8.47 21.17
CA ALA A 159 -15.33 -9.49 22.21
C ALA A 159 -16.62 -9.68 23.05
N ARG A 160 -17.55 -8.72 23.02
CA ARG A 160 -18.78 -8.74 23.83
C ARG A 160 -20.01 -9.11 23.02
N PHE A 161 -20.14 -8.52 21.84
CA PHE A 161 -21.32 -8.59 20.98
C PHE A 161 -21.05 -9.24 19.62
N GLY A 162 -19.79 -9.53 19.30
CA GLY A 162 -19.43 -10.07 18.01
C GLY A 162 -19.94 -11.51 17.83
N PRO A 163 -20.33 -11.92 16.61
CA PRO A 163 -20.74 -13.29 16.29
C PRO A 163 -19.66 -14.31 16.68
N PHE A 164 -18.38 -14.03 16.43
CA PHE A 164 -17.31 -14.96 16.79
C PHE A 164 -17.18 -15.16 18.30
N ALA A 165 -17.24 -14.07 19.07
CA ALA A 165 -17.20 -14.15 20.53
C ALA A 165 -18.49 -14.79 21.09
N THR A 166 -19.63 -14.61 20.44
CA THR A 166 -20.90 -15.21 20.86
C THR A 166 -20.89 -16.72 20.71
N VAL A 167 -20.49 -17.22 19.54
CA VAL A 167 -20.33 -18.66 19.31
C VAL A 167 -19.29 -19.26 20.24
N ALA A 168 -18.15 -18.59 20.46
CA ALA A 168 -17.11 -19.10 21.35
C ALA A 168 -17.56 -19.24 22.81
N ARG A 169 -18.44 -18.35 23.28
CA ARG A 169 -19.01 -18.43 24.64
C ARG A 169 -19.93 -19.63 24.82
N GLU A 170 -20.54 -20.16 23.77
CA GLU A 170 -21.31 -21.42 23.85
C GLU A 170 -20.41 -22.62 24.22
N PHE A 171 -19.10 -22.48 24.02
CA PHE A 171 -18.08 -23.47 24.39
C PHE A 171 -17.25 -23.02 25.61
N ASP A 172 -17.73 -22.04 26.39
CA ASP A 172 -17.03 -21.45 27.54
C ASP A 172 -15.67 -20.80 27.19
N ILE A 173 -15.45 -20.43 25.92
CA ILE A 173 -14.22 -19.77 25.46
C ILE A 173 -14.44 -18.25 25.43
N THR A 174 -13.62 -17.51 26.19
CA THR A 174 -13.57 -16.05 26.10
C THR A 174 -12.58 -15.61 25.03
N LEU A 175 -13.08 -15.13 23.89
CA LEU A 175 -12.25 -14.59 22.82
C LEU A 175 -11.96 -13.10 23.06
N SER A 176 -10.68 -12.76 22.98
CA SER A 176 -10.23 -11.37 22.86
C SER A 176 -9.20 -11.27 21.75
N PHE A 177 -9.50 -10.40 20.78
CA PHE A 177 -8.74 -10.28 19.54
C PHE A 177 -7.67 -9.17 19.61
N TYR A 178 -7.89 -8.13 20.42
CA TYR A 178 -7.07 -6.91 20.41
C TYR A 178 -6.55 -6.50 21.79
N ASP A 179 -6.66 -7.37 22.81
CA ASP A 179 -6.20 -7.12 24.19
C ASP A 179 -4.69 -6.94 24.33
N THR A 180 -3.90 -7.58 23.47
CA THR A 180 -2.44 -7.47 23.47
C THR A 180 -1.92 -6.97 22.13
N GLY A 181 -0.75 -6.33 22.13
CA GLY A 181 -0.11 -5.83 20.91
C GLY A 181 0.12 -6.91 19.86
N VAL A 182 0.57 -8.09 20.29
CA VAL A 182 0.83 -9.23 19.38
C VAL A 182 -0.46 -9.72 18.73
N LYS A 183 -1.53 -9.92 19.52
CA LYS A 183 -2.83 -10.34 18.98
C LYS A 183 -3.41 -9.28 18.05
N ALA A 184 -3.28 -8.00 18.39
CA ALA A 184 -3.77 -6.92 17.55
C ALA A 184 -3.11 -6.91 16.17
N VAL A 185 -1.77 -6.97 16.13
CA VAL A 185 -1.02 -7.04 14.86
C VAL A 185 -1.39 -8.30 14.08
N PHE A 186 -1.45 -9.46 14.74
CA PHE A 186 -1.81 -10.72 14.09
C PHE A 186 -3.18 -10.65 13.40
N TRP A 187 -4.23 -10.22 14.11
CA TRP A 187 -5.57 -10.16 13.54
C TRP A 187 -5.73 -9.07 12.49
N LEU A 188 -5.00 -7.95 12.61
CA LEU A 188 -4.94 -6.94 11.55
C LEU A 188 -4.30 -7.50 10.27
N ILE A 189 -3.24 -8.30 10.39
CA ILE A 189 -2.64 -9.00 9.24
C ILE A 189 -3.66 -9.94 8.61
N VAL A 190 -4.43 -10.71 9.40
CA VAL A 190 -5.45 -11.62 8.90
C VAL A 190 -6.56 -10.87 8.15
N ILE A 191 -7.09 -9.78 8.72
CA ILE A 191 -8.14 -8.97 8.10
C ILE A 191 -7.64 -8.33 6.80
N ASN A 192 -6.45 -7.73 6.84
CA ASN A 192 -5.83 -7.14 5.66
C ASN A 192 -5.52 -8.21 4.59
N ALA A 193 -5.10 -9.41 5.00
CA ALA A 193 -4.86 -10.50 4.07
C ALA A 193 -6.14 -10.95 3.38
N TRP A 194 -7.23 -11.15 4.12
CA TRP A 194 -8.53 -11.47 3.53
C TRP A 194 -8.97 -10.43 2.49
N TYR A 195 -8.74 -9.15 2.77
CA TYR A 195 -9.02 -8.06 1.84
C TYR A 195 -8.11 -8.08 0.59
N ALA A 196 -6.81 -8.35 0.76
CA ALA A 196 -5.81 -8.19 -0.29
C ALA A 196 -5.53 -9.43 -1.15
N ILE A 197 -5.79 -10.65 -0.63
CA ILE A 197 -5.64 -11.92 -1.34
C ILE A 197 -6.30 -11.91 -2.73
N PRO A 198 -7.52 -11.37 -2.92
CA PRO A 198 -8.18 -11.42 -4.23
C PRO A 198 -7.42 -10.71 -5.34
N PHE A 199 -6.75 -9.60 -5.02
CA PHE A 199 -5.92 -8.84 -5.96
C PHE A 199 -4.71 -9.67 -6.42
N VAL A 200 -3.98 -10.29 -5.48
CA VAL A 200 -2.83 -11.13 -5.82
C VAL A 200 -3.30 -12.38 -6.58
N MET A 201 -4.41 -12.98 -6.16
CA MET A 201 -4.98 -14.17 -6.78
C MET A 201 -5.34 -13.92 -8.24
N ILE A 202 -5.99 -12.80 -8.57
CA ILE A 202 -6.40 -12.54 -9.95
C ILE A 202 -5.21 -12.26 -10.87
N MET A 203 -4.17 -11.59 -10.36
CA MET A 203 -2.91 -11.40 -11.10
C MET A 203 -2.25 -12.75 -11.42
N LEU A 204 -2.06 -13.60 -10.41
CA LEU A 204 -1.46 -14.92 -10.59
C LEU A 204 -2.31 -15.81 -11.50
N LEU A 205 -3.64 -15.77 -11.36
CA LEU A 205 -4.55 -16.52 -12.19
C LEU A 205 -4.53 -16.07 -13.66
N ALA A 206 -4.37 -14.77 -13.92
CA ALA A 206 -4.16 -14.24 -15.28
C ALA A 206 -2.82 -14.70 -15.85
N GLY A 207 -1.75 -14.67 -15.04
CA GLY A 207 -0.43 -15.20 -15.43
C GLY A 207 -0.48 -16.68 -15.80
N LEU A 208 -1.15 -17.50 -14.98
CA LEU A 208 -1.34 -18.93 -15.25
C LEU A 208 -2.13 -19.20 -16.54
N GLN A 209 -3.07 -18.33 -16.90
CA GLN A 209 -3.90 -18.48 -18.11
C GLN A 209 -3.21 -17.99 -19.38
N ALA A 210 -2.20 -17.13 -19.26
CA ALA A 210 -1.43 -16.64 -20.39
C ALA A 210 -0.37 -17.65 -20.87
N MET A 211 -0.11 -18.72 -20.10
CA MET A 211 0.90 -19.73 -20.43
C MET A 211 0.42 -20.64 -21.57
N PRO A 212 1.28 -20.95 -22.57
CA PRO A 212 0.96 -21.89 -23.64
C PRO A 212 0.66 -23.30 -23.10
N ALA A 213 -0.42 -23.92 -23.58
CA ALA A 213 -0.84 -25.25 -23.11
C ALA A 213 0.16 -26.35 -23.52
N GLU A 214 0.84 -26.15 -24.64
CA GLU A 214 1.76 -27.10 -25.27
C GLU A 214 2.93 -27.46 -24.35
N ILE A 215 3.41 -26.51 -23.55
CA ILE A 215 4.50 -26.72 -22.58
C ILE A 215 4.07 -27.77 -21.52
N PHE A 216 2.82 -27.72 -21.09
CA PHE A 216 2.29 -28.64 -20.08
C PHE A 216 1.92 -30.00 -20.67
N GLU A 217 1.53 -30.06 -21.94
CA GLU A 217 1.28 -31.31 -22.65
C GLU A 217 2.57 -32.09 -22.87
N ALA A 218 3.64 -31.42 -23.30
CA ALA A 218 4.97 -32.01 -23.41
C ALA A 218 5.46 -32.58 -22.07
N ALA A 219 5.33 -31.80 -20.99
CA ALA A 219 5.69 -32.26 -19.64
C ALA A 219 4.93 -33.53 -19.19
N ARG A 220 3.67 -33.67 -19.62
CA ARG A 220 2.85 -34.86 -19.33
C ARG A 220 3.31 -36.07 -20.14
N ILE A 221 3.75 -35.88 -21.39
CA ILE A 221 4.33 -36.93 -22.24
C ILE A 221 5.65 -37.41 -21.62
N ASP A 222 6.47 -36.50 -21.10
CA ASP A 222 7.73 -36.81 -20.41
C ASP A 222 7.55 -37.43 -19.00
N GLY A 223 6.32 -37.70 -18.58
CA GLY A 223 6.02 -38.35 -17.30
C GLY A 223 6.29 -37.47 -16.07
N SER A 224 6.39 -36.14 -16.24
CA SER A 224 6.59 -35.23 -15.12
C SER A 224 5.36 -35.21 -14.19
N GLY A 225 5.57 -35.53 -12.91
CA GLY A 225 4.53 -35.45 -11.88
C GLY A 225 4.10 -34.00 -11.59
N ARG A 226 2.88 -33.81 -11.07
CA ARG A 226 2.27 -32.47 -10.84
C ARG A 226 3.15 -31.53 -10.02
N TRP A 227 3.81 -32.04 -8.98
CA TRP A 227 4.71 -31.26 -8.13
C TRP A 227 5.95 -30.80 -8.89
N ARG A 228 6.56 -31.71 -9.68
CA ARG A 228 7.73 -31.41 -10.49
C ARG A 228 7.40 -30.41 -11.59
N THR A 229 6.28 -30.59 -12.30
CA THR A 229 5.79 -29.63 -13.29
C THR A 229 5.54 -28.26 -12.66
N PHE A 230 5.03 -28.20 -11.43
CA PHE A 230 4.85 -26.92 -10.73
C PHE A 230 6.18 -26.22 -10.44
N VAL A 231 7.13 -26.92 -9.82
CA VAL A 231 8.42 -26.34 -9.39
C VAL A 231 9.32 -26.02 -10.57
N ASP A 232 9.40 -26.91 -11.56
CA ASP A 232 10.37 -26.82 -12.65
C ASP A 232 9.82 -26.00 -13.85
N MET A 233 8.51 -25.86 -13.99
CA MET A 233 7.90 -25.18 -15.15
C MET A 233 6.91 -24.08 -14.74
N THR A 234 5.83 -24.42 -14.02
CA THR A 234 4.76 -23.45 -13.73
C THR A 234 5.28 -22.25 -12.95
N PHE A 235 5.99 -22.48 -11.85
CA PHE A 235 6.45 -21.41 -10.97
C PHE A 235 7.52 -20.53 -11.65
N PRO A 236 8.56 -21.07 -12.31
CA PRO A 236 9.50 -20.28 -13.10
C PRO A 236 8.84 -19.39 -14.15
N LEU A 237 7.87 -19.92 -14.91
CA LEU A 237 7.11 -19.14 -15.89
C LEU A 237 6.20 -18.09 -15.23
N LEU A 238 5.73 -18.33 -14.00
CA LEU A 238 4.91 -17.40 -13.25
C LEU A 238 5.74 -16.28 -12.58
N LEU A 239 7.06 -16.45 -12.43
CA LEU A 239 7.93 -15.54 -11.68
C LEU A 239 7.75 -14.06 -12.06
N PRO A 240 7.69 -13.64 -13.35
CA PRO A 240 7.52 -12.22 -13.67
C PRO A 240 6.22 -11.63 -13.11
N VAL A 241 5.14 -12.39 -13.16
CA VAL A 241 3.82 -11.99 -12.62
C VAL A 241 3.83 -12.04 -11.10
N SER A 242 4.40 -13.08 -10.51
CA SER A 242 4.56 -13.23 -9.07
C SER A 242 5.34 -12.08 -8.45
N LEU A 243 6.46 -11.70 -9.06
CA LEU A 243 7.31 -10.63 -8.57
C LEU A 243 6.60 -9.28 -8.69
N THR A 244 5.90 -9.05 -9.79
CA THR A 244 5.07 -7.83 -9.95
C THR A 244 3.97 -7.78 -8.87
N ALA A 245 3.29 -8.89 -8.60
CA ALA A 245 2.24 -8.95 -7.59
C ALA A 245 2.78 -8.69 -6.17
N VAL A 246 3.92 -9.29 -5.82
CA VAL A 246 4.59 -9.07 -4.52
C VAL A 246 5.06 -7.62 -4.39
N LEU A 247 5.66 -7.03 -5.43
CA LEU A 247 6.12 -5.63 -5.41
C LEU A 247 4.96 -4.66 -5.18
N LEU A 248 3.87 -4.81 -5.93
CA LEU A 248 2.66 -3.99 -5.76
C LEU A 248 2.07 -4.17 -4.36
N ARG A 249 2.06 -5.40 -3.83
CA ARG A 249 1.53 -5.67 -2.50
C ARG A 249 2.37 -5.03 -1.40
N ILE A 250 3.70 -5.07 -1.51
CA ILE A 250 4.60 -4.37 -0.59
C ILE A 250 4.34 -2.86 -0.62
N ILE A 251 4.17 -2.26 -1.81
CA ILE A 251 3.84 -0.83 -1.95
C ILE A 251 2.54 -0.49 -1.22
N PHE A 252 1.50 -1.30 -1.39
CA PHE A 252 0.22 -1.09 -0.73
C PHE A 252 0.29 -1.33 0.78
N GLU A 253 1.09 -2.28 1.24
CA GLU A 253 1.24 -2.56 2.67
C GLU A 253 1.93 -1.40 3.41
N PHE A 254 2.94 -0.77 2.81
CA PHE A 254 3.59 0.41 3.40
C PHE A 254 2.63 1.60 3.57
N LYS A 255 1.59 1.68 2.73
CA LYS A 255 0.54 2.71 2.80
C LYS A 255 -0.66 2.32 3.68
N LEU A 256 -0.60 1.18 4.36
CA LEU A 256 -1.71 0.67 5.16
C LEU A 256 -2.01 1.59 6.35
N ILE A 257 -3.17 2.26 6.28
CA ILE A 257 -3.69 3.10 7.36
C ILE A 257 -5.14 2.75 7.70
N ASP A 258 -5.98 2.50 6.69
CA ASP A 258 -7.44 2.47 6.84
C ASP A 258 -7.94 1.44 7.86
N ILE A 259 -7.59 0.16 7.65
CA ILE A 259 -8.02 -0.94 8.52
C ILE A 259 -7.49 -0.74 9.94
N ILE A 260 -6.23 -0.32 10.07
CA ILE A 260 -5.57 -0.14 11.37
C ILE A 260 -6.23 1.00 12.15
N TYR A 261 -6.46 2.15 11.49
CA TYR A 261 -7.09 3.30 12.12
C TYR A 261 -8.49 2.96 12.64
N VAL A 262 -9.31 2.29 11.83
CA VAL A 262 -10.70 1.95 12.19
C VAL A 262 -10.76 0.91 13.31
N VAL A 263 -9.91 -0.13 13.24
CA VAL A 263 -10.03 -1.29 14.15
C VAL A 263 -9.37 -1.01 15.49
N THR A 264 -8.13 -0.50 15.50
CA THR A 264 -7.33 -0.36 16.73
C THR A 264 -6.88 1.06 17.00
N GLY A 265 -6.95 1.98 16.04
CA GLY A 265 -6.34 3.31 16.16
C GLY A 265 -4.81 3.24 16.35
N GLY A 266 -4.18 2.12 16.01
CA GLY A 266 -2.76 1.84 16.24
C GLY A 266 -2.43 1.14 17.58
N GLY A 267 -3.42 0.87 18.42
CA GLY A 267 -3.20 0.25 19.75
C GLY A 267 -3.08 -1.29 19.77
N PRO A 268 -2.95 -1.87 20.98
CA PRO A 268 -2.70 -1.19 22.25
C PRO A 268 -1.26 -0.66 22.35
N GLY A 269 -1.06 0.53 22.94
CA GLY A 269 0.29 1.11 23.18
C GLY A 269 1.14 1.28 21.92
N ASP A 270 0.55 1.74 20.82
CA ASP A 270 1.16 1.86 19.48
C ASP A 270 1.66 0.56 18.83
N ALA A 271 1.29 -0.60 19.39
CA ALA A 271 1.73 -1.89 18.87
C ALA A 271 1.31 -2.16 17.41
N SER A 272 0.23 -1.55 16.92
CA SER A 272 -0.20 -1.68 15.53
C SER A 272 -0.07 -0.39 14.71
N THR A 273 0.48 0.69 15.28
CA THR A 273 0.68 1.96 14.56
C THR A 273 1.64 1.75 13.39
N THR A 274 1.21 2.02 12.15
CA THR A 274 2.08 2.09 10.95
C THR A 274 2.63 3.50 10.76
N LEU A 275 3.66 3.68 9.92
CA LEU A 275 4.20 5.02 9.66
C LEU A 275 3.18 5.95 9.03
N SER A 276 2.31 5.45 8.14
CA SER A 276 1.24 6.23 7.55
C SER A 276 0.25 6.74 8.62
N LEU A 277 -0.11 5.87 9.57
CA LEU A 277 -0.96 6.28 10.70
C LEU A 277 -0.23 7.24 11.65
N TYR A 278 1.06 7.03 11.89
CA TYR A 278 1.88 7.87 12.75
C TYR A 278 2.02 9.29 12.18
N VAL A 279 2.34 9.44 10.89
CA VAL A 279 2.35 10.73 10.17
C VAL A 279 0.99 11.42 10.27
N TYR A 280 -0.11 10.67 10.12
CA TYR A 280 -1.45 11.22 10.30
C TYR A 280 -1.70 11.73 11.73
N LYS A 281 -1.29 10.96 12.75
CA LYS A 281 -1.42 11.37 14.16
C LYS A 281 -0.62 12.66 14.42
N GLU A 282 0.64 12.71 14.03
CA GLU A 282 1.48 13.89 14.29
C GLU A 282 1.00 15.13 13.50
N GLY A 283 0.75 14.99 12.21
CA GLY A 283 0.42 16.14 11.36
C GLY A 283 -1.01 16.64 11.58
N TYR A 284 -1.97 15.73 11.73
CA TYR A 284 -3.38 16.09 11.79
C TYR A 284 -3.94 16.19 13.22
N LEU A 285 -3.57 15.28 14.12
CA LEU A 285 -4.08 15.25 15.49
C LEU A 285 -3.23 16.08 16.46
N SER A 286 -1.90 15.93 16.43
CA SER A 286 -0.97 16.74 17.24
C SER A 286 -0.77 18.14 16.66
N GLY A 287 -0.95 18.29 15.34
CA GLY A 287 -0.78 19.55 14.63
C GLY A 287 0.67 19.91 14.34
N ASP A 288 1.62 18.98 14.49
CA ASP A 288 3.02 19.18 14.15
C ASP A 288 3.27 18.84 12.68
N ILE A 289 3.00 19.82 11.82
CA ILE A 289 3.04 19.66 10.37
C ILE A 289 4.50 19.50 9.90
N GLY A 290 5.41 20.29 10.45
CA GLY A 290 6.84 20.25 10.15
C GLY A 290 7.45 18.88 10.43
N TYR A 291 7.25 18.38 11.65
CA TYR A 291 7.75 17.07 12.07
C TYR A 291 7.09 15.93 11.28
N ALA A 292 5.76 15.92 11.16
CA ALA A 292 5.06 14.88 10.41
C ALA A 292 5.50 14.81 8.95
N THR A 293 5.76 15.96 8.34
CA THR A 293 6.25 16.03 6.95
C THR A 293 7.68 15.51 6.86
N ALA A 294 8.56 15.81 7.82
CA ALA A 294 9.90 15.24 7.88
C ALA A 294 9.87 13.71 7.95
N VAL A 295 9.00 13.15 8.80
CA VAL A 295 8.79 11.70 8.89
C VAL A 295 8.27 11.13 7.55
N ALA A 296 7.31 11.80 6.91
CA ALA A 296 6.73 11.36 5.64
C ALA A 296 7.76 11.32 4.50
N GLU A 297 8.61 12.34 4.38
CA GLU A 297 9.66 12.42 3.35
C GLU A 297 10.74 11.34 3.55
N VAL A 298 11.17 11.13 4.80
CA VAL A 298 12.11 10.06 5.13
C VAL A 298 11.50 8.70 4.83
N PHE A 299 10.23 8.50 5.17
CA PHE A 299 9.52 7.27 4.85
C PHE A 299 9.39 7.05 3.34
N LEU A 300 9.13 8.10 2.55
CA LEU A 300 9.10 8.03 1.09
C LEU A 300 10.45 7.55 0.53
N ILE A 301 11.56 8.16 0.97
CA ILE A 301 12.92 7.76 0.55
C ILE A 301 13.18 6.30 0.93
N PHE A 302 12.80 5.90 2.14
CA PHE A 302 12.96 4.53 2.62
C PHE A 302 12.19 3.52 1.74
N VAL A 303 10.94 3.82 1.39
CA VAL A 303 10.12 2.98 0.52
C VAL A 303 10.71 2.90 -0.89
N ILE A 304 11.17 4.03 -1.45
CA ILE A 304 11.85 4.07 -2.76
C ILE A 304 13.10 3.19 -2.74
N LEU A 305 13.91 3.27 -1.68
CA LEU A 305 15.13 2.48 -1.54
C LEU A 305 14.82 0.98 -1.49
N ILE A 306 13.85 0.56 -0.66
CA ILE A 306 13.44 -0.86 -0.57
C ILE A 306 12.94 -1.37 -1.92
N ILE A 307 12.04 -0.63 -2.57
CA ILE A 307 11.47 -1.06 -3.85
C ILE A 307 12.56 -1.13 -4.92
N SER A 308 13.47 -0.14 -4.97
CA SER A 308 14.57 -0.13 -5.92
C SER A 308 15.49 -1.33 -5.72
N LEU A 309 15.83 -1.68 -4.47
CA LEU A 309 16.63 -2.86 -4.14
C LEU A 309 15.92 -4.16 -4.55
N LEU A 310 14.61 -4.26 -4.30
CA LEU A 310 13.80 -5.41 -4.71
C LEU A 310 13.74 -5.52 -6.25
N LEU A 311 13.53 -4.42 -6.96
CA LEU A 311 13.54 -4.40 -8.43
C LEU A 311 14.89 -4.80 -9.02
N LEU A 312 16.00 -4.36 -8.42
CA LEU A 312 17.35 -4.71 -8.88
C LEU A 312 17.66 -6.20 -8.68
N THR A 313 17.28 -6.77 -7.53
CA THR A 313 17.48 -8.20 -7.25
C THR A 313 16.60 -9.07 -8.14
N VAL A 314 15.34 -8.70 -8.31
CA VAL A 314 14.38 -9.35 -9.22
C VAL A 314 14.83 -9.25 -10.67
N GLY A 315 15.19 -8.07 -11.15
CA GLY A 315 15.58 -7.83 -12.54
C GLY A 315 16.84 -8.61 -12.93
N ARG A 316 17.79 -8.80 -12.02
CA ARG A 316 18.94 -9.68 -12.22
C ARG A 316 18.52 -11.15 -12.38
N LYS A 317 17.58 -11.61 -11.55
CA LYS A 317 17.09 -13.00 -11.61
C LYS A 317 16.28 -13.28 -12.87
N ILE A 318 15.38 -12.39 -13.27
CA ILE A 318 14.61 -12.54 -14.52
C ILE A 318 15.57 -12.62 -15.72
N ARG A 319 16.54 -11.71 -15.83
CA ARG A 319 17.55 -11.74 -16.91
C ARG A 319 18.43 -12.98 -16.92
N SER A 320 18.55 -13.70 -15.81
CA SER A 320 19.29 -14.97 -15.77
C SER A 320 18.46 -16.17 -16.25
N LEU A 321 17.14 -16.02 -16.37
CA LEU A 321 16.21 -17.07 -16.77
C LEU A 321 15.72 -16.95 -18.21
N THR A 322 15.91 -15.78 -18.83
CA THR A 322 15.65 -15.48 -20.25
C THR A 322 16.94 -15.48 -21.03
#